data_AF-A0AAV6JTB3-F1
#
_entry.id   AF-A0AAV6JTB3-F1
#
_cell.length_a   1.000
_cell.length_b   1.000
_cell.length_c   1.000
_cell.angle_alpha   90.00
_cell.angle_beta   90.00
_cell.angle_gamma   90.00
#
_symmetry.space_group_name_H-M   'P 1'
#
loop_
_entity.id
_entity.type
_entity.pdbx_description
1 polymer ?
#
loop_
_entity_poly.entity_id
_entity_poly.type
_entity_poly.pdbx_seq_one_letter_code
_entity_poly.pdbx_strand_id
1 'polypeptide(L)'
;MSSVGVTHYFSILKAKAELGYVPMVSPREGMAATISYWQERKKRSLDGPTIYPWLFSIIGMTALFVAAYGPDFGPVSLIRGFHLFFFRSLWVLRMVFVVSTAFHIGEAIYAWRLAKKVDPSNLRGWFWQTLALGIFSLRFLLKRAKKSKNI
;
A
#
# COMPACT_ATOMS: atom_id res chain seq x y z
N MET A 1 45.15 -34.36 6.48
CA MET A 1 44.96 -33.01 5.90
C MET A 1 43.50 -32.89 5.50
N SER A 2 42.66 -32.39 6.41
CA SER A 2 41.21 -32.29 6.24
C SER A 2 40.88 -31.09 5.36
N SER A 3 40.51 -31.34 4.10
CA SER A 3 39.87 -30.34 3.25
C SER A 3 38.48 -30.06 3.81
N VAL A 4 38.38 -29.10 4.73
CA VAL A 4 37.10 -28.50 5.13
C VAL A 4 36.70 -27.58 3.99
N GLY A 5 36.23 -28.19 2.90
CA GLY A 5 35.71 -27.49 1.73
C GLY A 5 34.40 -26.79 2.11
N VAL A 6 34.50 -25.49 2.34
CA VAL A 6 33.41 -24.54 2.56
C VAL A 6 32.46 -24.57 1.36
N THR A 7 31.52 -25.51 1.40
CA THR A 7 30.34 -25.54 0.54
C THR A 7 29.14 -25.70 1.47
N HIS A 8 28.67 -24.57 1.99
CA HIS A 8 27.40 -24.46 2.72
C HIS A 8 26.20 -24.61 1.78
N TYR A 9 26.21 -25.62 0.90
CA TYR A 9 25.02 -26.02 0.19
C TYR A 9 24.20 -26.92 1.11
N PHE A 10 23.13 -26.36 1.65
CA PHE A 10 22.13 -27.12 2.39
C PHE A 10 21.47 -28.11 1.42
N SER A 11 21.87 -29.37 1.49
CA SER A 11 21.29 -30.47 0.71
C SER A 11 20.74 -31.52 1.65
N ILE A 12 19.48 -31.91 1.43
CA ILE A 12 18.84 -33.00 2.17
C ILE A 12 19.63 -34.30 2.03
N LEU A 13 20.24 -34.56 0.86
CA LEU A 13 21.05 -35.75 0.61
C LEU A 13 22.34 -35.75 1.45
N LYS A 14 22.99 -34.58 1.57
CA LYS A 14 24.17 -34.40 2.42
C LYS A 14 23.82 -34.53 3.90
N ALA A 15 22.72 -33.91 4.35
CA ALA A 15 22.22 -34.03 5.71
C ALA A 15 21.86 -35.49 6.07
N LYS A 16 21.32 -36.25 5.13
CA LYS A 16 21.08 -37.69 5.31
C LYS A 16 22.38 -38.47 5.48
N ALA A 17 23.40 -38.17 4.68
CA ALA A 17 24.70 -38.86 4.71
C ALA A 17 25.54 -38.53 5.95
N GLU A 18 25.56 -37.26 6.37
CA GLU A 18 26.41 -36.78 7.48
C GLU A 18 25.73 -36.88 8.84
N LEU A 19 24.40 -36.70 8.90
CA LEU A 19 23.66 -36.56 10.17
C LEU A 19 22.55 -37.61 10.33
N GLY A 20 22.42 -38.56 9.40
CA GLY A 20 21.31 -39.53 9.42
C GLY A 20 19.93 -38.90 9.28
N TYR A 21 19.85 -37.66 8.78
CA TYR A 21 18.60 -36.92 8.70
C TYR A 21 17.57 -37.61 7.80
N VAL A 22 16.35 -37.78 8.32
CA VAL A 22 15.17 -38.25 7.58
C VAL A 22 14.15 -37.12 7.54
N PRO A 23 13.75 -36.64 6.35
CA PRO A 23 12.74 -35.58 6.22
C PRO A 23 11.42 -36.00 6.85
N MET A 24 10.87 -35.16 7.73
CA MET A 24 9.54 -35.39 8.33
C MET A 24 8.40 -35.27 7.30
N VAL A 25 8.60 -34.48 6.25
CA VAL A 25 7.64 -34.26 5.15
C VAL A 25 8.36 -34.30 3.81
N SER A 26 7.62 -34.61 2.75
CA SER A 26 8.20 -34.61 1.41
C SER A 26 8.52 -33.18 0.94
N PRO A 27 9.51 -32.98 0.04
CA PRO A 27 9.78 -31.65 -0.51
C PRO A 27 8.57 -30.99 -1.18
N ARG A 28 7.71 -31.78 -1.85
CA ARG A 28 6.47 -31.27 -2.48
C ARG A 28 5.47 -30.77 -1.44
N GLU A 29 5.29 -31.52 -0.37
CA GLU A 29 4.41 -31.17 0.75
C GLU A 29 4.91 -29.92 1.47
N GLY A 30 6.21 -29.86 1.81
CA GLY A 30 6.82 -28.69 2.43
C GLY A 30 6.70 -27.43 1.55
N MET A 31 6.87 -27.56 0.23
CA MET A 31 6.68 -26.46 -0.72
C MET A 31 5.21 -26.00 -0.75
N ALA A 32 4.25 -26.91 -0.83
CA ALA A 32 2.83 -26.59 -0.85
C ALA A 32 2.38 -25.91 0.47
N ALA A 33 2.86 -26.39 1.61
CA ALA A 33 2.61 -25.78 2.92
C ALA A 33 3.20 -24.35 3.00
N THR A 34 4.41 -24.16 2.49
CA THR A 34 5.05 -22.84 2.44
C THR A 34 4.28 -21.87 1.54
N ILE A 35 3.90 -22.31 0.33
CA ILE A 35 3.13 -21.48 -0.61
C ILE A 35 1.77 -21.10 -0.01
N SER A 36 1.04 -22.06 0.54
CA SER A 36 -0.27 -21.80 1.16
C SER A 36 -0.17 -20.85 2.35
N TYR A 37 0.84 -21.03 3.21
CA TYR A 37 1.13 -20.11 4.30
C TYR A 37 1.35 -18.67 3.82
N TRP A 38 2.19 -18.47 2.80
CA TRP A 38 2.45 -17.13 2.26
C TRP A 38 1.25 -16.53 1.53
N GLN A 39 0.45 -17.34 0.83
CA GLN A 39 -0.78 -16.89 0.20
C GLN A 39 -1.81 -16.42 1.23
N GLU A 40 -2.01 -17.18 2.30
CA GLU A 40 -2.93 -16.85 3.38
C GLU A 40 -2.48 -15.57 4.12
N ARG A 41 -1.18 -15.49 4.44
CA ARG A 41 -0.59 -14.28 5.02
C ARG A 41 -0.79 -13.07 4.09
N LYS A 42 -0.60 -13.23 2.79
CA LYS A 42 -0.78 -12.14 1.81
C LYS A 42 -2.24 -11.71 1.70
N LYS A 43 -3.21 -12.64 1.73
CA LYS A 43 -4.65 -12.29 1.74
C LYS A 43 -5.01 -11.43 2.94
N ARG A 44 -4.45 -11.73 4.12
CA ARG A 44 -4.70 -10.97 5.35
C ARG A 44 -4.04 -9.59 5.38
N SER A 45 -2.98 -9.39 4.60
CA SER A 45 -2.31 -8.08 4.53
C SER A 45 -3.12 -7.06 3.73
N LEU A 46 -3.10 -5.81 4.20
CA LEU A 46 -3.60 -4.66 3.46
C LEU A 46 -2.65 -4.38 2.29
N ASP A 47 -3.18 -4.35 1.07
CA ASP A 47 -2.41 -3.92 -0.10
C ASP A 47 -2.41 -2.39 -0.19
N GLY A 48 -1.29 -1.81 -0.61
CA GLY A 48 -1.16 -0.37 -0.74
C GLY A 48 -0.17 0.05 -1.81
N PRO A 49 -0.20 1.34 -2.18
CA PRO A 49 0.77 1.92 -3.09
C PRO A 49 2.18 1.95 -2.48
N THR A 50 3.17 2.15 -3.34
CA THR A 50 4.55 2.43 -2.92
C THR A 50 4.65 3.78 -2.20
N ILE A 51 5.84 4.15 -1.73
CA ILE A 51 6.06 5.39 -0.99
C ILE A 51 5.79 6.67 -1.81
N TYR A 52 5.93 6.63 -3.14
CA TYR A 52 5.77 7.83 -3.96
C TYR A 52 4.35 8.42 -3.96
N PRO A 53 3.26 7.63 -4.15
CA PRO A 53 1.91 8.14 -3.97
C PRO A 53 1.62 8.68 -2.57
N TRP A 54 2.23 8.12 -1.53
CA TRP A 54 2.12 8.66 -0.18
C TRP A 54 2.69 10.07 -0.09
N LEU A 55 3.93 10.25 -0.52
CA LEU A 55 4.58 11.57 -0.50
C LEU A 55 3.82 12.57 -1.37
N PHE A 56 3.48 12.19 -2.61
CA PHE A 56 2.75 13.05 -3.53
C PHE A 56 1.41 13.52 -2.95
N SER A 57 0.61 12.60 -2.42
CA SER A 57 -0.74 12.93 -1.94
C SER A 57 -0.69 13.72 -0.63
N ILE A 58 0.14 13.33 0.34
CA ILE A 58 0.23 14.02 1.62
C ILE A 58 0.84 15.41 1.45
N ILE A 59 1.95 15.53 0.73
CA ILE A 59 2.59 16.83 0.48
C ILE A 59 1.68 17.71 -0.37
N GLY A 60 1.09 17.15 -1.44
CA GLY A 60 0.20 17.89 -2.33
C GLY A 60 -1.04 18.44 -1.62
N MET A 61 -1.75 17.62 -0.85
CA MET A 61 -2.94 18.06 -0.11
C MET A 61 -2.59 19.06 1.00
N THR A 62 -1.46 18.86 1.68
CA THR A 62 -0.98 19.81 2.70
C THR A 62 -0.58 21.15 2.07
N ALA A 63 0.14 21.12 0.96
CA ALA A 63 0.56 22.33 0.24
C ALA A 63 -0.66 23.09 -0.32
N LEU A 64 -1.65 22.38 -0.88
CA LEU A 64 -2.92 22.97 -1.30
C LEU A 64 -3.64 23.67 -0.14
N PHE A 65 -3.76 23.00 1.00
CA PHE A 65 -4.39 23.57 2.19
C PHE A 65 -3.67 24.84 2.67
N VAL A 66 -2.35 24.76 2.84
CA VAL A 66 -1.51 25.88 3.30
C VAL A 66 -1.58 27.05 2.32
N ALA A 67 -1.53 26.79 1.02
CA ALA A 67 -1.65 27.82 0.00
C ALA A 67 -3.04 28.49 0.02
N ALA A 68 -4.11 27.71 0.22
CA ALA A 68 -5.49 28.17 0.17
C ALA A 68 -5.95 28.97 1.41
N TYR A 69 -5.47 28.60 2.60
CA TYR A 69 -5.97 29.10 3.89
C TYR A 69 -4.90 29.63 4.84
N GLY A 70 -3.62 29.38 4.59
CA GLY A 70 -2.54 29.87 5.44
C GLY A 70 -2.44 31.41 5.42
N PRO A 71 -1.80 32.03 6.41
CA PRO A 71 -1.51 33.46 6.39
C PRO A 71 -0.46 33.80 5.32
N ASP A 72 -0.54 34.98 4.70
CA ASP A 72 0.39 35.39 3.65
C ASP A 72 1.71 35.96 4.19
N PHE A 73 2.53 35.09 4.77
CA PHE A 73 3.89 35.47 5.15
C PHE A 73 4.87 34.29 5.07
N GLY A 74 6.14 34.63 4.84
CA GLY A 74 7.25 33.67 4.87
C GLY A 74 7.11 32.54 3.84
N PRO A 75 7.40 31.28 4.20
CA PRO A 75 7.31 30.14 3.27
C PRO A 75 5.93 29.97 2.63
N VAL A 76 4.85 30.37 3.31
CA VAL A 76 3.48 30.23 2.81
C VAL A 76 3.26 31.10 1.56
N SER A 77 3.85 32.30 1.52
CA SER A 77 3.77 33.20 0.36
C SER A 77 4.40 32.58 -0.89
N LEU A 78 5.53 31.88 -0.73
CA LEU A 78 6.18 31.17 -1.84
C LEU A 78 5.31 30.01 -2.36
N ILE A 79 4.78 29.19 -1.45
CA ILE A 79 3.92 28.06 -1.80
C ILE A 79 2.64 28.56 -2.49
N ARG A 80 2.01 29.61 -1.95
CA ARG A 80 0.83 30.23 -2.57
C ARG A 80 1.15 30.82 -3.92
N GLY A 81 2.26 31.54 -4.06
CA GLY A 81 2.71 32.11 -5.34
C GLY A 81 2.88 31.04 -6.42
N PHE A 82 3.51 29.91 -6.07
CA PHE A 82 3.62 28.76 -6.97
C PHE A 82 2.25 28.22 -7.40
N HIS A 83 1.30 28.04 -6.47
CA HIS A 83 -0.04 27.58 -6.82
C HIS A 83 -0.81 28.60 -7.69
N LEU A 84 -0.72 29.89 -7.35
CA LEU A 84 -1.37 30.96 -8.11
C LEU A 84 -0.79 31.14 -9.50
N PHE A 85 0.49 30.80 -9.72
CA PHE A 85 1.06 30.76 -11.07
C PHE A 85 0.26 29.84 -12.01
N PHE A 86 -0.20 28.69 -11.50
CA PHE A 86 -1.03 27.74 -12.27
C PHE A 86 -2.53 28.07 -12.21
N PHE A 87 -3.08 28.25 -11.01
CA PHE A 87 -4.53 28.38 -10.79
C PHE A 87 -5.07 29.79 -11.02
N ARG A 88 -4.19 30.80 -11.07
CA ARG A 88 -4.48 32.24 -11.32
C ARG A 88 -5.41 32.94 -10.33
N SER A 89 -6.06 32.20 -9.42
CA SER A 89 -7.04 32.74 -8.48
C SER A 89 -7.03 31.97 -7.16
N LEU A 90 -7.07 32.71 -6.04
CA LEU A 90 -7.17 32.13 -4.70
C LEU A 90 -8.52 31.41 -4.49
N TRP A 91 -9.57 31.90 -5.16
CA TRP A 91 -10.89 31.26 -5.12
C TRP A 91 -10.85 29.89 -5.82
N VAL A 92 -10.23 29.83 -7.01
CA VAL A 92 -10.03 28.56 -7.74
C VAL A 92 -9.20 27.59 -6.90
N LEU A 93 -8.11 28.06 -6.28
CA LEU A 93 -7.28 27.25 -5.41
C LEU A 93 -8.06 26.65 -4.22
N ARG A 94 -8.91 27.44 -3.56
CA ARG A 94 -9.79 26.96 -2.48
C ARG A 94 -10.81 25.94 -2.99
N MET A 95 -11.41 26.17 -4.15
CA MET A 95 -12.33 25.22 -4.77
C MET A 95 -11.64 23.90 -5.11
N VAL A 96 -10.42 23.94 -5.66
CA VAL A 96 -9.61 22.74 -5.94
C VAL A 96 -9.38 21.96 -4.65
N PHE A 97 -8.95 22.62 -3.57
CA PHE A 97 -8.78 21.94 -2.28
C PHE A 97 -10.07 21.27 -1.79
N VAL A 98 -11.18 22.01 -1.74
CA VAL A 98 -12.48 21.50 -1.27
C VAL A 98 -12.94 20.30 -2.10
N VAL A 99 -12.85 20.40 -3.42
CA VAL A 99 -13.25 19.33 -4.35
C VAL A 99 -12.34 18.11 -4.20
N SER A 100 -11.02 18.30 -4.11
CA SER A 100 -10.06 17.22 -3.86
C SER A 100 -10.34 16.51 -2.54
N THR A 101 -10.58 17.26 -1.45
CA THR A 101 -10.95 16.67 -0.15
C THR A 101 -12.26 15.90 -0.23
N ALA A 102 -13.26 16.43 -0.92
CA ALA A 102 -14.54 15.76 -1.13
C ALA A 102 -14.36 14.43 -1.88
N PHE A 103 -13.51 14.39 -2.91
CA PHE A 103 -13.16 13.16 -3.61
C PHE A 103 -12.49 12.14 -2.69
N HIS A 104 -11.48 12.54 -1.91
CA HIS A 104 -10.84 11.65 -0.94
C HIS A 104 -11.83 11.04 0.06
N ILE A 105 -12.75 11.86 0.59
CA ILE A 105 -13.80 11.40 1.51
C ILE A 105 -14.75 10.43 0.80
N GLY A 106 -15.24 10.79 -0.40
CA GLY A 106 -16.14 9.96 -1.18
C GLY A 106 -15.53 8.60 -1.53
N GLU A 107 -14.28 8.59 -1.97
CA GLU A 107 -13.51 7.37 -2.25
C GLU A 107 -13.28 6.54 -0.99
N ALA A 108 -13.01 7.15 0.17
CA ALA A 108 -12.86 6.44 1.43
C ALA A 108 -14.16 5.76 1.87
N ILE A 109 -15.30 6.46 1.76
CA ILE A 109 -16.62 5.89 2.06
C ILE A 109 -16.92 4.74 1.11
N TYR A 110 -16.64 4.90 -0.18
CA TYR A 110 -16.80 3.83 -1.16
C TYR A 110 -15.90 2.63 -0.83
N ALA A 111 -14.63 2.86 -0.50
CA ALA A 111 -13.68 1.83 -0.10
C ALA A 111 -14.15 1.06 1.13
N TRP A 112 -14.66 1.76 2.16
CA TRP A 112 -15.22 1.12 3.35
C TRP A 112 -16.40 0.20 3.00
N ARG A 113 -17.34 0.68 2.18
CA ARG A 113 -18.51 -0.11 1.74
C ARG A 113 -18.10 -1.33 0.91
N LEU A 114 -17.10 -1.18 0.04
CA LEU A 114 -16.57 -2.27 -0.78
C LEU A 114 -15.78 -3.28 0.06
N ALA A 115 -14.95 -2.81 1.00
CA ALA A 115 -14.15 -3.64 1.89
C ALA A 115 -15.03 -4.54 2.78
N LYS A 116 -16.21 -4.09 3.22
CA LYS A 116 -17.17 -4.95 3.94
C LYS A 116 -17.49 -6.26 3.20
N LYS A 117 -17.49 -6.22 1.87
CA LYS A 117 -17.85 -7.35 1.02
C LYS A 117 -16.64 -8.20 0.62
N VAL A 118 -15.49 -7.55 0.43
CA VAL A 118 -14.32 -8.16 -0.23
C VAL A 118 -13.16 -8.44 0.73
N ASP A 119 -13.02 -7.65 1.79
CA ASP A 119 -11.91 -7.73 2.74
C ASP A 119 -12.30 -7.12 4.10
N PRO A 120 -13.23 -7.75 4.84
CA PRO A 120 -13.78 -7.21 6.07
C PRO A 120 -12.74 -7.11 7.20
N SER A 121 -11.68 -7.93 7.17
CA SER A 121 -10.61 -7.91 8.17
C SER A 121 -9.75 -6.64 8.10
N ASN A 122 -9.62 -6.01 6.94
CA ASN A 122 -8.82 -4.79 6.74
C ASN A 122 -9.65 -3.53 6.51
N LEU A 123 -10.93 -3.56 6.87
CA LEU A 123 -11.90 -2.51 6.59
C LEU A 123 -11.45 -1.10 7.02
N ARG A 124 -10.91 -0.95 8.24
CA ARG A 124 -10.37 0.34 8.73
C ARG A 124 -9.13 0.76 7.95
N GLY A 125 -8.25 -0.18 7.62
CA GLY A 125 -7.06 0.08 6.81
C GLY A 125 -7.43 0.63 5.43
N TRP A 126 -8.39 -0.01 4.75
CA TRP A 126 -8.87 0.46 3.45
C TRP A 126 -9.47 1.86 3.49
N PHE A 127 -10.24 2.19 4.53
CA PHE A 127 -10.79 3.53 4.69
C PHE A 127 -9.71 4.58 4.92
N TRP A 128 -8.85 4.39 5.92
CA TRP A 128 -7.84 5.40 6.25
C TRP A 128 -6.80 5.57 5.14
N GLN A 129 -6.36 4.47 4.52
CA GLN A 129 -5.43 4.54 3.39
C GLN A 129 -6.07 5.24 2.19
N THR A 130 -7.37 5.01 1.93
CA THR A 130 -8.06 5.69 0.82
C THR A 130 -8.42 7.13 1.14
N LEU A 131 -8.73 7.45 2.40
CA LEU A 131 -8.90 8.85 2.81
C LEU A 131 -7.61 9.64 2.62
N ALA A 132 -6.46 9.04 2.94
CA ALA A 132 -5.17 9.66 2.76
C ALA A 132 -4.73 9.76 1.28
N LEU A 133 -4.97 8.73 0.49
CA LEU A 133 -4.35 8.57 -0.84
C LEU A 133 -5.33 8.57 -2.03
N GLY A 134 -6.62 8.67 -1.75
CA GLY A 134 -7.68 8.59 -2.75
C GLY A 134 -7.56 7.38 -3.67
N ILE A 135 -7.72 7.62 -4.97
CA ILE A 135 -7.66 6.62 -6.04
C ILE A 135 -6.40 5.73 -6.01
N PHE A 136 -5.26 6.26 -5.54
CA PHE A 136 -4.01 5.50 -5.49
C PHE A 136 -4.09 4.30 -4.54
N SER A 137 -4.89 4.40 -3.49
CA SER A 137 -5.26 3.28 -2.60
C SER A 137 -6.42 2.48 -3.18
N LEU A 138 -7.51 3.16 -3.59
CA LEU A 138 -8.75 2.51 -4.01
C LEU A 138 -8.55 1.50 -5.15
N ARG A 139 -7.64 1.77 -6.10
CA ARG A 139 -7.32 0.84 -7.20
C ARG A 139 -6.89 -0.55 -6.73
N PHE A 140 -6.23 -0.67 -5.58
CA PHE A 140 -5.83 -1.97 -5.03
C PHE A 140 -7.03 -2.76 -4.50
N LEU A 141 -7.95 -2.08 -3.81
CA LEU A 141 -9.20 -2.68 -3.36
C LEU A 141 -10.08 -3.09 -4.54
N LEU A 142 -10.17 -2.26 -5.58
CA LEU A 142 -10.88 -2.60 -6.82
C LEU A 142 -10.28 -3.83 -7.50
N LYS A 143 -8.95 -3.96 -7.55
CA LYS A 143 -8.27 -5.15 -8.07
C LYS A 143 -8.61 -6.40 -7.25
N ARG A 144 -8.66 -6.28 -5.91
CA ARG A 144 -9.07 -7.36 -5.00
C ARG A 144 -10.53 -7.76 -5.23
N ALA A 145 -11.42 -6.78 -5.40
CA ALA A 145 -12.83 -7.01 -5.70
C ALA A 145 -13.04 -7.71 -7.05
N LYS A 146 -12.29 -7.31 -8.08
CA LYS A 146 -12.32 -7.98 -9.39
C LYS A 146 -11.89 -9.45 -9.27
N LYS A 147 -10.82 -9.74 -8.51
CA LYS A 147 -10.38 -11.11 -8.26
C LYS A 147 -11.44 -11.93 -7.53
N SER A 148 -12.13 -11.33 -6.56
CA SER A 148 -13.21 -12.00 -5.81
C SER A 148 -14.46 -12.29 -6.66
N LYS A 149 -14.71 -11.55 -7.74
CA LYS A 149 -15.85 -11.80 -8.65
C LYS A 149 -15.56 -12.87 -9.71
N ASN A 150 -14.28 -13.13 -9.99
CA ASN A 150 -13.83 -14.09 -10.99
C ASN A 150 -13.53 -15.49 -10.40
N ILE A 151 -13.82 -15.67 -9.11
CA ILE A 151 -13.76 -16.94 -8.36
C ILE A 151 -15.19 -17.27 -8.00
#